data_AF-W1I8B8-F1
#
_entry.id   AF-W1I8B8-F1
#
_cell.length_a   1.000
_cell.length_b   1.000
_cell.length_c   1.000
_cell.angle_alpha   90.00
_cell.angle_beta   90.00
_cell.angle_gamma   90.00
#
_symmetry.space_group_name_H-M   'P 1'
#
loop_
_entity.id
_entity.type
_entity.pdbx_description
1 polymer ?
#
loop_
_entity_poly.entity_id
_entity_poly.type
_entity_poly.pdbx_seq_one_letter_code
_entity_poly.pdbx_strand_id
1 'polypeptide(L)'
;MGAFYSLVGKVSPLKVRADARSACDDCGECYVVCPEPQILKPVLKGEEKGIFPVIQAGECTNCGRCVDVCAEEVFHFGLRYKNNQSKVNKAIGNKHEVIT
;
A
#
# COMPACT_ATOMS: atom_id res chain seq x y z
N MET A 1 0.97 -7.72 22.83
CA MET A 1 1.67 -7.97 21.55
C MET A 1 1.62 -6.72 20.67
N GLY A 2 2.22 -5.59 21.10
CA GLY A 2 2.05 -4.29 20.43
C GLY A 2 3.36 -3.58 20.07
N ALA A 3 4.36 -3.58 20.96
CA ALA A 3 5.58 -2.78 20.76
C ALA A 3 6.63 -3.41 19.81
N PHE A 4 6.68 -4.73 19.68
CA PHE A 4 7.67 -5.41 18.82
C PHE A 4 7.37 -5.18 17.33
N TYR A 5 6.09 -5.16 16.96
CA TYR A 5 5.69 -4.98 15.56
C TYR A 5 5.82 -3.52 15.11
N SER A 6 5.59 -2.54 15.99
CA SER A 6 5.85 -1.12 15.67
C SER A 6 7.33 -0.87 15.40
N LEU A 7 8.25 -1.64 16.00
CA LEU A 7 9.69 -1.55 15.71
C LEU A 7 10.03 -2.14 14.33
N VAL A 8 9.48 -3.31 13.97
CA VAL A 8 9.67 -3.91 12.64
C VAL A 8 9.03 -3.07 11.53
N GLY A 9 7.85 -2.49 11.78
CA GLY A 9 7.16 -1.59 10.86
C GLY A 9 7.84 -0.23 10.68
N LYS A 10 8.61 0.23 11.68
CA LYS A 10 9.36 1.51 11.65
C LYS A 10 10.67 1.42 10.87
N VAL A 11 11.33 0.26 10.90
CA VAL A 11 12.61 0.01 10.20
C VAL A 11 12.40 -0.56 8.78
N SER A 12 11.20 -1.08 8.48
CA SER A 12 10.91 -1.65 7.16
C SER A 12 10.91 -0.59 6.05
N PRO A 13 11.76 -0.73 5.02
CA PRO A 13 11.69 0.11 3.82
C PRO A 13 10.46 -0.22 2.97
N LEU A 14 9.90 -1.43 3.11
CA LEU A 14 8.65 -1.85 2.51
C LEU A 14 7.47 -1.33 3.34
N LYS A 15 6.51 -0.67 2.69
CA LYS A 15 5.32 -0.06 3.29
C LYS A 15 4.11 -0.29 2.39
N VAL A 16 2.94 -0.48 3.00
CA VAL A 16 1.67 -0.49 2.28
C VAL A 16 1.31 0.93 1.84
N ARG A 17 0.84 1.05 0.60
CA ARG A 17 0.45 2.30 -0.07
C ARG A 17 -0.95 2.15 -0.66
N ALA A 18 -1.78 3.17 -0.57
CA ALA A 18 -3.09 3.25 -1.18
C ALA A 18 -3.04 4.20 -2.40
N ASP A 19 -2.19 3.88 -3.38
CA ASP A 19 -2.00 4.73 -4.56
C ASP A 19 -3.26 4.79 -5.44
N ALA A 20 -4.11 3.76 -5.39
CA ALA A 20 -5.39 3.66 -6.10
C ALA A 20 -6.60 4.00 -5.22
N ARG A 21 -6.45 4.85 -4.18
CA ARG A 21 -7.56 5.20 -3.27
C ARG A 21 -8.78 5.83 -3.95
N SER A 22 -8.63 6.36 -5.16
CA SER A 22 -9.75 6.87 -5.97
C SER A 22 -10.70 5.77 -6.45
N ALA A 23 -10.25 4.51 -6.45
CA ALA A 23 -11.07 3.33 -6.75
C ALA A 23 -11.73 2.72 -5.49
N CYS A 24 -11.44 3.26 -4.30
CA CYS A 24 -12.03 2.78 -3.06
C CYS A 24 -13.54 3.03 -3.06
N ASP A 25 -14.31 1.96 -2.82
CA ASP A 25 -15.77 1.95 -2.76
C ASP A 25 -16.32 2.07 -1.31
N ASP A 26 -15.44 2.30 -0.33
CA ASP A 26 -15.76 2.36 1.10
C ASP A 26 -16.40 1.07 1.67
N CYS A 27 -16.16 -0.10 1.07
CA CYS A 27 -16.64 -1.41 1.57
C CYS A 27 -16.29 -1.70 3.05
N GLY A 28 -15.13 -1.19 3.49
CA GLY A 28 -14.70 -1.22 4.89
C GLY A 28 -14.07 -2.52 5.39
N GLU A 29 -13.92 -3.54 4.54
CA GLU A 29 -13.33 -4.84 4.92
C GLU A 29 -11.88 -4.72 5.43
N CYS A 30 -11.12 -3.78 4.84
CA CYS A 30 -9.75 -3.50 5.27
C CYS A 30 -9.65 -3.05 6.74
N TYR A 31 -10.68 -2.45 7.33
CA TYR A 31 -10.70 -2.06 8.74
C TYR A 31 -10.89 -3.25 9.69
N VAL A 32 -11.63 -4.28 9.25
CA VAL A 32 -11.94 -5.44 10.09
C VAL A 32 -10.71 -6.35 10.24
N VAL A 33 -9.93 -6.50 9.17
CA VAL A 33 -8.75 -7.37 9.16
C VAL A 33 -7.50 -6.69 9.75
N CYS A 34 -7.50 -5.36 9.83
CA CYS A 34 -6.36 -4.60 10.31
C CYS A 34 -6.32 -4.60 11.84
N PRO A 35 -5.17 -4.92 12.46
CA PRO A 35 -5.03 -4.83 13.92
C PRO A 35 -5.13 -3.38 14.43
N GLU A 36 -4.88 -2.39 13.57
CA GLU A 36 -4.82 -0.96 13.90
C GLU A 36 -5.65 -0.15 12.88
N PRO A 37 -6.99 -0.23 12.89
CA PRO A 37 -7.85 0.36 11.85
C PRO A 37 -7.79 1.90 11.80
N GLN A 38 -7.40 2.53 12.91
CA GLN A 38 -7.31 3.98 13.06
C GLN A 38 -6.35 4.66 12.08
N ILE A 39 -5.34 3.93 11.58
CA ILE A 39 -4.34 4.46 10.66
C ILE A 39 -4.78 4.45 9.18
N LEU A 40 -5.85 3.73 8.84
CA LEU A 40 -6.36 3.60 7.46
C LEU A 40 -7.22 4.80 7.04
N LYS A 41 -8.01 5.35 7.97
CA LYS A 41 -8.89 6.51 7.73
C LYS A 41 -8.17 7.70 7.09
N PRO A 42 -7.03 8.19 7.63
CA PRO A 42 -6.34 9.34 7.04
C PRO A 42 -5.66 9.03 5.71
N VAL A 43 -5.46 7.77 5.34
CA VAL A 43 -4.80 7.40 4.07
C VAL A 43 -5.82 7.35 2.94
N LEU A 44 -7.02 6.84 3.21
CA LEU A 44 -8.14 6.79 2.27
C LEU A 44 -8.80 8.16 2.08
N LYS A 45 -9.15 8.85 3.18
CA LYS A 45 -9.87 10.15 3.15
C LYS A 45 -8.97 11.37 3.33
N GLY A 46 -7.66 11.18 3.35
CA GLY A 46 -6.70 12.28 3.48
C GLY A 46 -6.31 12.94 2.16
N GLU A 47 -6.88 12.51 1.03
CA GLU A 47 -6.60 13.12 -0.29
C GLU A 47 -6.93 14.60 -0.30
N GLU A 48 -8.12 14.95 0.18
CA GLU A 48 -8.59 16.33 0.35
C GLU A 48 -7.68 17.17 1.27
N LYS A 49 -6.89 16.51 2.13
CA LYS A 49 -5.96 17.13 3.08
C LYS A 49 -4.51 17.09 2.60
N GLY A 50 -4.25 16.64 1.37
CA GLY A 50 -2.90 16.52 0.82
C GLY A 50 -2.05 15.43 1.49
N ILE A 51 -2.66 14.47 2.18
CA ILE A 51 -1.96 13.37 2.83
C ILE A 51 -1.51 12.37 1.76
N PHE A 52 -0.22 12.03 1.80
CA PHE A 52 0.37 11.05 0.88
C PHE A 52 -0.34 9.70 0.96
N PRO A 53 -0.46 8.97 -0.17
CA PRO A 53 -1.05 7.63 -0.22
C PRO A 53 -0.21 6.55 0.49
N VAL A 54 0.75 6.92 1.34
CA VAL A 54 1.65 5.98 2.02
C VAL A 54 1.25 5.88 3.48
N ILE A 55 1.12 4.65 3.97
CA ILE A 55 0.89 4.39 5.39
C ILE A 55 2.21 4.63 6.17
N GLN A 56 2.47 5.90 6.49
CA GLN A 56 3.67 6.29 7.23
C GLN A 56 3.58 6.01 8.74
N ALA A 57 2.40 5.63 9.24
CA ALA A 57 2.20 5.26 10.64
C ALA A 57 3.13 4.11 11.05
N GLY A 58 3.80 4.27 12.20
CA GLY A 58 4.63 3.21 12.80
C GLY A 58 3.82 1.99 13.24
N GLU A 59 2.50 2.17 13.42
CA GLU A 59 1.55 1.12 13.81
C GLU A 59 1.24 0.14 12.67
N CYS A 60 1.53 0.50 11.42
CA CYS A 60 1.40 -0.44 10.31
C CYS A 60 2.48 -1.52 10.41
N THR A 61 2.06 -2.74 10.71
CA THR A 61 2.93 -3.92 10.84
C THR A 61 3.38 -4.51 9.49
N ASN A 62 2.93 -3.94 8.36
CA ASN A 62 3.14 -4.47 7.01
C ASN A 62 2.63 -5.91 6.83
N CYS A 63 1.61 -6.32 7.58
CA CYS A 63 1.05 -7.69 7.50
C CYS A 63 0.36 -8.04 6.17
N GLY A 64 0.01 -7.04 5.34
CA GLY A 64 -0.56 -7.26 4.00
C GLY A 64 -2.03 -7.66 3.95
N ARG A 65 -2.70 -7.86 5.08
CA ARG A 65 -4.12 -8.28 5.10
C ARG A 65 -5.06 -7.33 4.36
N CYS A 66 -4.79 -6.03 4.42
CA CYS A 66 -5.58 -5.04 3.68
C CYS A 66 -5.35 -5.08 2.17
N VAL A 67 -4.20 -5.58 1.69
CA VAL A 67 -3.93 -5.81 0.26
C VAL A 67 -4.71 -7.03 -0.21
N ASP A 68 -4.69 -8.09 0.58
CA ASP A 68 -5.29 -9.39 0.24
C ASP A 68 -6.83 -9.36 0.19
N VAL A 69 -7.47 -8.60 1.10
CA VAL A 69 -8.94 -8.53 1.18
C VAL A 69 -9.56 -7.47 0.24
N CYS A 70 -8.76 -6.56 -0.31
CA CYS A 70 -9.30 -5.42 -1.06
C CYS A 70 -9.63 -5.82 -2.50
N ALA A 71 -10.92 -5.92 -2.81
CA ALA A 71 -11.41 -6.30 -4.15
C ALA A 71 -10.95 -5.33 -5.25
N GLU A 72 -10.92 -4.03 -4.95
CA GLU A 72 -10.51 -2.96 -5.89
C GLU A 72 -8.97 -2.77 -5.94
N GLU A 73 -8.20 -3.65 -5.29
CA GLU A 73 -6.74 -3.63 -5.25
C GLU A 73 -6.16 -2.24 -4.88
N VAL A 74 -6.85 -1.49 -4.00
CA VAL A 74 -6.45 -0.12 -3.64
C VAL A 74 -5.06 -0.09 -2.99
N PHE A 75 -4.77 -1.10 -2.17
CA PHE A 75 -3.55 -1.21 -1.40
C PHE A 75 -2.48 -2.00 -2.14
N HIS A 76 -1.24 -1.51 -2.10
CA HIS A 76 -0.08 -2.13 -2.72
C HIS A 76 1.14 -2.05 -1.82
N PHE A 77 2.02 -3.04 -1.90
CA PHE A 77 3.34 -2.95 -1.26
C PHE A 77 4.29 -2.12 -2.11
N GLY A 78 4.79 -1.03 -1.55
CA GLY A 78 5.81 -0.18 -2.16
C GLY A 78 6.94 0.14 -1.20
N LEU A 79 7.96 0.84 -1.68
CA LEU A 79 8.96 1.38 -0.77
C LEU A 79 8.45 2.69 -0.17
N ARG A 80 8.79 2.94 1.09
CA ARG A 80 8.62 4.25 1.76
C ARG A 80 9.28 5.36 0.94
N TYR A 81 10.43 5.04 0.35
CA TYR A 81 11.20 5.87 -0.56
C TYR A 81 11.33 5.11 -1.89
N LYS A 82 10.32 5.14 -2.77
CA LYS A 82 10.52 4.66 -4.15
C LYS A 82 10.55 5.83 -5.12
N ASN A 83 11.79 6.17 -5.51
CA ASN A 83 12.09 6.64 -6.86
C ASN A 83 11.59 5.62 -7.88
N ASN A 84 10.95 6.14 -8.90
CA ASN A 84 10.08 5.46 -9.87
C ASN A 84 10.82 4.40 -10.72
N GLN A 85 10.90 3.14 -10.26
CA GLN A 85 11.44 2.01 -11.04
C GLN A 85 10.39 0.99 -11.52
N SER A 86 9.09 1.29 -11.39
CA SER A 86 8.04 0.42 -11.95
C SER A 86 8.01 0.41 -13.49
N LYS A 87 8.81 1.27 -14.14
CA LYS A 87 9.00 1.25 -15.60
C LYS A 87 9.93 0.15 -16.12
N VAL A 88 10.64 -0.61 -15.27
CA VAL A 88 11.57 -1.66 -15.76
C VAL A 88 10.82 -2.87 -16.36
N ASN A 89 9.71 -3.30 -15.77
CA ASN A 89 9.00 -4.49 -16.27
C ASN A 89 8.17 -4.24 -17.54
N LYS A 90 7.78 -2.98 -17.84
CA LYS A 90 7.06 -2.66 -19.09
C LYS A 90 7.97 -2.67 -20.33
N ALA A 91 9.30 -2.60 -20.16
CA ALA A 91 10.25 -2.68 -21.26
C ALA A 91 10.60 -4.12 -21.69
N ILE A 92 10.32 -5.12 -20.85
CA ILE A 92 10.68 -6.53 -21.09
C ILE A 92 9.52 -7.32 -21.74
N GLY A 93 8.29 -6.79 -21.70
CA GLY A 93 7.11 -7.42 -22.31
C GLY A 93 6.85 -7.09 -23.78
N ASN A 94 7.65 -6.23 -24.43
CA ASN A 94 7.39 -5.77 -25.80
C ASN A 94 8.53 -6.10 -26.80
N LYS A 95 9.22 -7.23 -26.62
CA LYS A 95 10.28 -7.70 -27.53
C LYS A 95 10.15 -9.15 -28.01
N HIS A 96 8.97 -9.77 -27.87
CA HIS A 96 8.68 -11.09 -28.46
C HIS A 96 7.59 -11.04 -29.53
N GLU A 97 7.64 -10.05 -30.44
CA GLU A 97 6.83 -10.06 -31.68
C GLU A 97 7.62 -9.53 -32.89
N VAL A 98 8.93 -9.75 -32.97
CA VAL A 98 9.68 -9.41 -34.19
C VAL A 98 10.89 -10.33 -34.41
N ILE A 99 10.69 -11.65 -34.46
CA ILE A 99 11.62 -12.54 -35.19
C ILE A 99 10.81 -13.70 -35.79
N THR A 100 10.61 -13.61 -37.12
CA THR A 100 10.11 -14.63 -38.07
C THR A 100 8.62 -14.93 -38.10
#